data_AF-A0A9P6VE07-F1
#
_entry.id   AF-A0A9P6VE07-F1
#
_cell.length_a   1.000
_cell.length_b   1.000
_cell.length_c   1.000
_cell.angle_alpha   90.00
_cell.angle_beta   90.00
_cell.angle_gamma   90.00
#
_symmetry.space_group_name_H-M   'P 1'
#
loop_
_entity.id
_entity.type
_entity.pdbx_description
1 polymer ?
#
loop_
_entity_poly.entity_id
_entity_poly.type
_entity_poly.pdbx_seq_one_letter_code
_entity_poly.pdbx_strand_id
1 'polypeptide(L)'
;MSLTASVETASDINLLASFLAHGQKIQDLQSHLPVDCIIICASAVLYQAEELFRILQAAPSLTKTVVLCGGNGHSTSLMWDAVAKSSRFSSLGSAVRGKPEARVLEDIMNKYFDIKCFETGDCKLLIEDKSTNCGANALYSRRLLEASGVSALKTCVVIQDPTMALRTIASFEKAYEDLDTRPKFLSCPLFIPQVRLVGSKLEYAVTEVPRKQLWEFERFMELVLGEIPRLRDDGEGYGPNGKGFITHVSIPTEVEDSWARLGTVGLTFLGFGGGSLSGLAFFAWSSDYIIKKKPVEADVIAVAAGLPSAGMKPGYRLSMLIPDVILVPIDLLLYGWTAKFHVHWMVPIMSTTFIEIANMAVFICVSTYLIDAFTVYAASALATNTVVRSVASAVLPLAGQKMYNALGLGWGNSLLAFIALALVPISWILLKYGEPLRKRFEINNP
;
A
#
# COMPACT_ATOMS: atom_id res chain seq x y z
N MET A 1 -2.91 -1.01 3.37
CA MET A 1 -1.81 -0.41 4.14
C MET A 1 -2.36 0.82 4.86
N SER A 2 -2.89 0.69 6.09
CA SER A 2 -3.41 1.88 6.79
C SER A 2 -2.28 2.51 7.58
N LEU A 3 -1.49 3.35 6.91
CA LEU A 3 -0.71 4.39 7.58
C LEU A 3 -1.67 5.14 8.51
N THR A 4 -1.28 5.37 9.76
CA THR A 4 -2.01 6.29 10.64
C THR A 4 -2.01 7.65 9.97
N ALA A 5 -3.12 7.98 9.31
CA ALA A 5 -3.22 9.18 8.49
C ALA A 5 -3.06 10.40 9.41
N SER A 6 -1.91 11.04 9.32
CA SER A 6 -1.55 12.23 10.09
C SER A 6 -0.93 13.26 9.16
N VAL A 7 -0.87 14.51 9.64
CA VAL A 7 -0.20 15.60 8.92
C VAL A 7 1.29 15.31 8.78
N GLU A 8 1.90 14.70 9.81
CA GLU A 8 3.32 14.29 9.80
C GLU A 8 3.57 13.22 8.74
N THR A 9 2.71 12.19 8.67
CA THR A 9 2.81 11.16 7.63
C THR A 9 2.66 11.75 6.23
N ALA A 10 1.75 12.70 6.03
CA ALA A 10 1.63 13.40 4.75
C ALA A 10 2.91 14.18 4.41
N SER A 11 3.51 14.86 5.40
CA SER A 11 4.76 15.59 5.25
C SER A 11 5.92 14.67 4.87
N ASP A 12 6.05 13.52 5.54
CA ASP A 12 7.10 12.53 5.25
C ASP A 12 6.97 11.99 3.82
N ILE A 13 5.75 11.66 3.39
CA ILE A 13 5.49 11.19 2.03
C ILE A 13 5.85 12.27 1.01
N ASN A 14 5.45 13.52 1.26
CA ASN A 14 5.74 14.64 0.37
C ASN A 14 7.24 14.93 0.28
N LEU A 15 7.98 14.80 1.38
CA LEU A 15 9.43 14.98 1.40
C LEU A 15 10.11 13.92 0.52
N LEU A 16 9.77 12.65 0.70
CA LEU A 16 10.32 11.56 -0.12
C LEU A 16 9.93 11.73 -1.60
N ALA A 17 8.67 12.03 -1.89
CA ALA A 17 8.18 12.24 -3.24
C ALA A 17 8.90 13.41 -3.94
N SER A 18 9.10 14.52 -3.24
CA SER A 18 9.83 15.69 -3.76
C SER A 18 11.31 15.38 -4.00
N PHE A 19 11.94 14.62 -3.09
CA PHE A 19 13.32 14.17 -3.25
C PHE A 19 13.48 13.25 -4.47
N LEU A 20 12.62 12.25 -4.61
CA LEU A 20 12.65 11.28 -5.71
C LEU A 20 12.32 11.88 -7.07
N ALA A 21 11.40 12.85 -7.10
CA ALA A 21 11.12 13.64 -8.31
C ALA A 21 12.34 14.43 -8.78
N HIS A 22 13.41 14.49 -7.96
CA HIS A 22 14.61 15.27 -8.19
C HIS A 22 14.23 16.73 -8.50
N GLY A 23 13.39 17.27 -7.62
CA GLY A 23 12.57 18.46 -7.83
C GLY A 23 13.25 19.56 -8.66
N GLN A 24 12.74 19.72 -9.89
CA GLN A 24 12.78 20.92 -10.72
C GLN A 24 14.14 21.62 -10.88
N LYS A 25 15.09 21.00 -11.60
CA LYS A 25 16.07 21.81 -12.37
C LYS A 25 15.38 22.60 -13.50
N ILE A 26 14.20 22.15 -13.95
CA ILE A 26 13.33 22.77 -14.96
C ILE A 26 11.90 22.83 -14.37
N GLN A 27 11.37 24.04 -14.16
CA GLN A 27 9.99 24.23 -13.67
C GLN A 27 8.95 24.19 -14.79
N ASP A 28 9.34 24.68 -15.97
CA ASP A 28 8.55 24.68 -17.19
C ASP A 28 9.46 24.33 -18.36
N LEU A 29 9.05 23.33 -19.13
CA LEU A 29 9.78 22.88 -20.30
C LEU A 29 9.78 23.96 -21.40
N GLN A 30 8.75 24.81 -21.46
CA GLN A 30 8.64 25.91 -22.42
C GLN A 30 9.52 27.11 -22.07
N SER A 31 9.79 27.34 -20.77
CA SER A 31 10.59 28.48 -20.32
C SER A 31 12.11 28.25 -20.42
N HIS A 32 12.54 27.03 -20.79
CA HIS A 32 13.96 26.69 -20.96
C HIS A 32 14.42 26.89 -22.40
N LEU A 33 15.71 27.23 -22.55
CA LEU A 33 16.38 27.32 -23.84
C LEU A 33 16.26 25.99 -24.60
N PRO A 34 16.31 25.99 -25.94
CA PRO A 34 16.25 24.77 -26.72
C PRO A 34 17.28 23.74 -26.23
N VAL A 35 16.84 22.52 -25.96
CA VAL A 35 17.68 21.42 -25.47
C VAL A 35 18.07 20.50 -26.61
N ASP A 36 19.25 19.90 -26.57
CA ASP A 36 19.71 19.07 -27.69
C ASP A 36 18.86 17.80 -27.84
N CYS A 37 18.42 17.23 -26.72
CA CYS A 37 17.61 16.02 -26.69
C CYS A 37 16.60 16.02 -25.53
N ILE A 38 15.41 15.48 -25.78
CA ILE A 38 14.43 15.10 -24.77
C ILE A 38 14.25 13.58 -24.82
N ILE A 39 14.40 12.92 -23.68
CA ILE A 39 14.14 11.49 -23.54
C ILE A 39 12.95 11.33 -22.60
N ILE A 40 11.87 10.70 -23.07
CA ILE A 40 10.77 10.27 -22.21
C ILE A 40 10.88 8.78 -21.97
N CYS A 41 11.10 8.41 -20.71
CA CYS A 41 10.98 7.05 -20.25
C CYS A 41 9.50 6.75 -19.98
N ALA A 42 8.99 5.71 -20.60
CA ALA A 42 7.58 5.36 -20.51
C ALA A 42 7.16 5.00 -19.07
N SER A 43 5.97 5.44 -18.70
CA SER A 43 5.32 5.14 -17.43
C SER A 43 3.81 4.93 -17.65
N ALA A 44 3.17 4.27 -16.69
CA ALA A 44 1.72 4.15 -16.64
C ALA A 44 1.02 5.49 -16.33
N VAL A 45 1.75 6.50 -15.83
CA VAL A 45 1.23 7.87 -15.68
C VAL A 45 1.30 8.60 -17.02
N LEU A 46 0.27 8.42 -17.83
CA LEU A 46 0.21 8.91 -19.21
C LEU A 46 0.24 10.44 -19.34
N TYR A 47 -0.06 11.17 -18.27
CA TYR A 47 -0.01 12.64 -18.22
C TYR A 47 1.30 13.20 -18.75
N GLN A 48 2.43 12.57 -18.42
CA GLN A 48 3.75 13.06 -18.81
C GLN A 48 3.98 13.02 -20.33
N ALA A 49 3.55 11.93 -20.96
CA ALA A 49 3.61 11.80 -22.41
C ALA A 49 2.65 12.75 -23.10
N GLU A 50 1.42 12.83 -22.60
CA GLU A 50 0.41 13.76 -23.10
C GLU A 50 0.90 15.20 -23.08
N GLU A 51 1.51 15.64 -21.98
CA GLU A 51 1.98 17.01 -21.82
C GLU A 51 3.22 17.29 -22.69
N LEU A 52 4.19 16.36 -22.76
CA LEU A 52 5.31 16.49 -23.70
C LEU A 52 4.81 16.65 -25.14
N PHE A 53 3.86 15.83 -25.57
CA PHE A 53 3.33 15.89 -26.93
C PHE A 53 2.62 17.21 -27.19
N ARG A 54 1.79 17.71 -26.27
CA ARG A 54 1.19 19.06 -26.40
C ARG A 54 2.24 20.16 -26.52
N ILE A 55 3.29 20.10 -25.71
CA ILE A 55 4.37 21.09 -25.73
C ILE A 55 5.10 21.05 -27.07
N LEU A 56 5.40 19.86 -27.61
CA LEU A 56 6.04 19.74 -28.93
C LEU A 56 5.16 20.22 -30.08
N GLN A 57 3.83 20.10 -29.97
CA GLN A 57 2.90 20.71 -30.94
C GLN A 57 2.96 22.24 -30.90
N ALA A 58 3.06 22.82 -29.71
CA ALA A 58 3.07 24.28 -29.52
C ALA A 58 4.45 24.93 -29.78
N ALA A 59 5.53 24.21 -29.45
CA ALA A 59 6.91 24.68 -29.50
C ALA A 59 7.82 23.67 -30.24
N PRO A 60 7.69 23.54 -31.58
CA PRO A 60 8.41 22.53 -32.37
C PRO A 60 9.94 22.68 -32.32
N SER A 61 10.45 23.89 -32.02
CA SER A 61 11.88 24.18 -31.91
C SER A 61 12.47 23.92 -30.52
N LEU A 62 11.69 23.36 -29.59
CA LEU A 62 12.11 23.10 -28.22
C LEU A 62 13.31 22.14 -28.15
N THR A 63 13.37 21.16 -29.05
CA THR A 63 14.48 20.22 -29.13
C THR A 63 14.75 19.77 -30.56
N LYS A 64 15.97 19.27 -30.79
CA LYS A 64 16.38 18.69 -32.07
C LYS A 64 16.11 17.20 -32.14
N THR A 65 16.01 16.53 -30.99
CA THR A 65 15.82 15.07 -30.92
C THR A 65 14.89 14.70 -29.77
N VAL A 66 13.93 13.82 -30.04
CA VAL A 66 13.07 13.19 -29.02
C VAL A 66 13.29 11.69 -29.06
N VAL A 67 13.53 11.09 -27.89
CA VAL A 67 13.61 9.63 -27.73
C VAL A 67 12.41 9.16 -26.91
N LEU A 68 11.57 8.30 -27.49
CA LEU A 68 10.59 7.53 -26.73
C LEU A 68 11.29 6.25 -26.26
N CYS A 69 11.42 6.07 -24.95
CA CYS A 69 12.22 5.00 -24.36
C CYS A 69 11.36 4.08 -23.48
N GLY A 70 11.44 2.77 -23.74
CA GLY A 70 10.82 1.73 -22.94
C GLY A 70 10.53 0.48 -23.77
N GLY A 71 11.14 -0.65 -23.38
CA GLY A 71 10.85 -1.95 -23.97
C GLY A 71 9.74 -2.70 -23.21
N ASN A 72 10.03 -3.92 -22.77
CA ASN A 72 9.11 -4.76 -21.97
C ASN A 72 9.69 -4.94 -20.57
N GLY A 73 9.19 -4.18 -19.60
CA GLY A 73 9.57 -4.24 -18.19
C GLY A 73 8.42 -4.61 -17.25
N HIS A 74 8.67 -4.47 -15.94
CA HIS A 74 7.70 -4.76 -14.88
C HIS A 74 6.46 -3.84 -14.90
N SER A 75 6.52 -2.70 -15.59
CA SER A 75 5.46 -1.70 -15.64
C SER A 75 4.62 -1.74 -16.93
N THR A 76 5.02 -2.57 -17.91
CA THR A 76 4.39 -2.63 -19.24
C THR A 76 2.89 -2.89 -19.18
N SER A 77 2.47 -3.88 -18.36
CA SER A 77 1.06 -4.23 -18.21
C SER A 77 0.25 -3.11 -17.56
N LEU A 78 0.84 -2.39 -16.61
CA LEU A 78 0.22 -1.23 -15.96
C LEU A 78 -0.03 -0.10 -16.96
N MET A 79 0.88 0.09 -17.91
CA MET A 79 0.71 1.06 -18.99
C MET A 79 -0.44 0.68 -19.93
N TRP A 80 -0.54 -0.60 -20.32
CA TRP A 80 -1.67 -1.07 -21.13
C TRP A 80 -3.02 -0.85 -20.43
N ASP A 81 -3.08 -1.15 -19.13
CA ASP A 81 -4.28 -0.94 -18.33
C ASP A 81 -4.61 0.56 -18.17
N ALA A 82 -3.59 1.43 -18.02
CA ALA A 82 -3.77 2.88 -17.99
C ALA A 82 -4.35 3.41 -19.30
N VAL A 83 -3.86 2.93 -20.46
CA VAL A 83 -4.40 3.29 -21.78
C VAL A 83 -5.85 2.83 -21.91
N ALA A 84 -6.14 1.58 -21.53
CA ALA A 84 -7.50 1.02 -21.62
C ALA A 84 -8.51 1.74 -20.72
N LYS A 85 -8.09 2.20 -19.53
CA LYS A 85 -8.92 2.94 -18.57
C LYS A 85 -9.03 4.44 -18.89
N SER A 86 -8.14 4.98 -19.73
CA SER A 86 -8.12 6.41 -20.06
C SER A 86 -9.36 6.84 -20.82
N SER A 87 -10.00 7.91 -20.38
CA SER A 87 -11.14 8.52 -21.10
C SER A 87 -10.76 9.04 -22.48
N ARG A 88 -9.48 9.42 -22.68
CA ARG A 88 -8.98 9.92 -23.97
C ARG A 88 -8.38 8.82 -24.83
N PHE A 89 -7.63 7.89 -24.25
CA PHE A 89 -6.81 6.93 -24.98
C PHE A 89 -7.41 5.52 -25.12
N SER A 90 -8.55 5.24 -24.48
CA SER A 90 -9.19 3.91 -24.44
C SER A 90 -9.42 3.25 -25.81
N SER A 91 -9.58 4.02 -26.88
CA SER A 91 -9.71 3.45 -28.24
C SER A 91 -8.46 2.71 -28.74
N LEU A 92 -7.32 2.87 -28.07
CA LEU A 92 -6.09 2.10 -28.30
C LEU A 92 -5.97 0.86 -27.40
N GLY A 93 -6.86 0.68 -26.41
CA GLY A 93 -6.65 -0.27 -25.30
C GLY A 93 -6.40 -1.72 -25.72
N SER A 94 -7.07 -2.23 -26.76
CA SER A 94 -6.80 -3.57 -27.29
C SER A 94 -5.56 -3.62 -28.19
N ALA A 95 -5.29 -2.55 -28.94
CA ALA A 95 -4.21 -2.48 -29.93
C ALA A 95 -2.81 -2.37 -29.29
N VAL A 96 -2.72 -1.84 -28.07
CA VAL A 96 -1.44 -1.66 -27.36
C VAL A 96 -0.96 -2.91 -26.62
N ARG A 97 -1.83 -3.92 -26.45
CA ARG A 97 -1.47 -5.15 -25.73
C ARG A 97 -0.38 -5.92 -26.46
N GLY A 98 0.66 -6.31 -25.72
CA GLY A 98 1.83 -7.02 -26.27
C GLY A 98 2.84 -6.12 -26.97
N LYS A 99 2.61 -4.80 -27.04
CA LYS A 99 3.59 -3.84 -27.55
C LYS A 99 4.53 -3.37 -26.44
N PRO A 100 5.82 -3.10 -26.78
CA PRO A 100 6.74 -2.39 -25.90
C PRO A 100 6.24 -0.99 -25.53
N GLU A 101 6.63 -0.51 -24.36
CA GLU A 101 6.15 0.75 -23.79
C GLU A 101 6.37 1.96 -24.72
N ALA A 102 7.53 2.07 -25.36
CA ALA A 102 7.83 3.15 -26.32
C ALA A 102 6.94 3.11 -27.56
N ARG A 103 6.54 1.91 -28.02
CA ARG A 103 5.60 1.75 -29.13
C ARG A 103 4.17 2.12 -28.74
N VAL A 104 3.81 1.94 -27.47
CA VAL A 104 2.55 2.46 -26.93
C VAL A 104 2.55 3.99 -26.93
N LEU A 105 3.65 4.63 -26.53
CA LEU A 105 3.79 6.09 -26.62
C LEU A 105 3.70 6.58 -28.06
N GLU A 106 4.35 5.89 -29.00
CA GLU A 106 4.27 6.20 -30.44
C GLU A 106 2.84 6.11 -30.97
N ASP A 107 2.08 5.06 -30.62
CA ASP A 107 0.66 4.93 -31.01
C ASP A 107 -0.20 6.08 -30.44
N ILE A 108 0.03 6.46 -29.17
CA ILE A 108 -0.68 7.58 -28.53
C ILE A 108 -0.37 8.88 -29.28
N MET A 109 0.91 9.14 -29.53
CA MET A 109 1.37 10.33 -30.23
C MET A 109 0.72 10.43 -31.61
N ASN A 110 0.91 9.42 -32.46
CA ASN A 110 0.45 9.43 -33.84
C ASN A 110 -1.07 9.52 -33.98
N LYS A 111 -1.83 8.94 -33.03
CA LYS A 111 -3.30 8.94 -33.11
C LYS A 111 -3.94 10.21 -32.57
N TYR A 112 -3.35 10.86 -31.57
CA TYR A 112 -4.00 11.95 -30.82
C TYR A 112 -3.29 13.30 -30.89
N PHE A 113 -2.10 13.36 -31.49
CA PHE A 113 -1.29 14.57 -31.57
C PHE A 113 -0.71 14.72 -32.99
N ASP A 114 -0.97 15.88 -33.59
CA ASP A 114 -0.38 16.36 -34.84
C ASP A 114 0.90 17.15 -34.52
N ILE A 115 2.06 16.46 -34.45
CA ILE A 115 3.37 17.06 -34.13
C ILE A 115 4.19 17.19 -35.41
N LYS A 116 4.06 18.35 -36.06
CA LYS A 116 4.62 18.59 -37.39
C LYS A 116 6.15 18.56 -37.47
N CYS A 117 6.86 18.85 -36.37
CA CYS A 117 8.33 18.91 -36.40
C CYS A 117 8.99 17.56 -36.72
N PHE A 118 8.29 16.44 -36.50
CA PHE A 118 8.77 15.12 -36.90
C PHE A 118 8.56 14.86 -38.39
N GLU A 119 7.51 15.42 -39.01
CA GLU A 119 7.22 15.27 -40.44
C GLU A 119 8.10 16.17 -41.30
N THR A 120 8.37 17.39 -40.85
CA THR A 120 9.23 18.37 -41.54
C THR A 120 10.72 18.05 -41.43
N GLY A 121 11.10 17.18 -40.49
CA GLY A 121 12.49 16.83 -40.18
C GLY A 121 13.21 17.85 -39.29
N ASP A 122 12.49 18.85 -38.75
CA ASP A 122 13.04 19.84 -37.83
C ASP A 122 13.44 19.22 -36.48
N CYS A 123 12.79 18.12 -36.10
CA CYS A 123 13.11 17.32 -34.93
C CYS A 123 13.18 15.84 -35.28
N LYS A 124 14.23 15.15 -34.82
CA LYS A 124 14.39 13.70 -35.01
C LYS A 124 13.61 12.93 -33.94
N LEU A 125 12.73 12.03 -34.35
CA LEU A 125 12.08 11.07 -33.46
C LEU A 125 12.84 9.74 -33.46
N LEU A 126 13.16 9.24 -32.28
CA LEU A 126 13.84 7.96 -32.06
C LEU A 126 13.02 7.08 -31.12
N ILE A 127 12.90 5.80 -31.43
CA ILE A 127 12.13 4.83 -30.63
C ILE A 127 13.06 3.74 -30.09
N GLU A 128 13.22 3.70 -28.77
CA GLU A 128 13.96 2.67 -28.06
C GLU A 128 12.97 1.70 -27.41
N ASP A 129 12.80 0.51 -28.01
CA ASP A 129 11.77 -0.47 -27.64
C ASP A 129 12.32 -1.81 -27.10
N LYS A 130 13.58 -1.83 -26.62
CA LYS A 130 14.29 -3.05 -26.18
C LYS A 130 14.59 -3.09 -24.69
N SER A 131 14.67 -1.94 -24.02
CA SER A 131 15.01 -1.85 -22.61
C SER A 131 14.02 -2.58 -21.68
N THR A 132 14.50 -3.11 -20.56
CA THR A 132 13.67 -3.88 -19.62
C THR A 132 13.62 -3.27 -18.21
N ASN A 133 14.44 -2.24 -17.95
CA ASN A 133 14.57 -1.56 -16.67
C ASN A 133 15.26 -0.19 -16.86
N CYS A 134 15.24 0.68 -15.83
CA CYS A 134 15.76 2.05 -15.94
C CYS A 134 17.24 2.15 -16.31
N GLY A 135 18.09 1.21 -15.89
CA GLY A 135 19.50 1.19 -16.29
C GLY A 135 19.64 0.87 -17.78
N ALA A 136 18.86 -0.10 -18.27
CA ALA A 136 18.78 -0.43 -19.69
C ALA A 136 18.18 0.73 -20.51
N ASN A 137 17.19 1.46 -19.99
CA ASN A 137 16.63 2.64 -20.64
C ASN A 137 17.73 3.66 -20.96
N ALA A 138 18.58 3.95 -19.98
CA ALA A 138 19.70 4.89 -20.15
C ALA A 138 20.72 4.39 -21.17
N LEU A 139 21.20 3.16 -21.01
CA LEU A 139 22.22 2.57 -21.89
C LEU A 139 21.74 2.43 -23.34
N TYR A 140 20.51 1.99 -23.55
CA TYR A 140 19.99 1.73 -24.89
C TYR A 140 19.57 3.02 -25.59
N SER A 141 19.06 4.01 -24.85
CA SER A 141 18.81 5.36 -25.40
C SER A 141 20.12 5.98 -25.89
N ARG A 142 21.21 5.86 -25.12
CA ARG A 142 22.54 6.31 -25.56
C ARG A 142 22.97 5.64 -26.86
N ARG A 143 22.92 4.31 -26.91
CA ARG A 143 23.31 3.54 -28.12
C ARG A 143 22.48 3.94 -29.34
N LEU A 144 21.18 4.17 -29.15
CA LEU A 144 20.28 4.59 -30.22
C LEU A 144 20.61 6.00 -30.72
N LEU A 145 20.92 6.93 -29.82
CA LEU A 145 21.37 8.29 -30.16
C LEU A 145 22.67 8.25 -30.96
N GLU A 146 23.67 7.50 -30.50
CA GLU A 146 24.97 7.34 -31.18
C GLU A 146 24.81 6.71 -32.57
N ALA A 147 24.06 5.60 -32.68
CA ALA A 147 23.77 4.95 -33.96
C ALA A 147 23.01 5.86 -34.93
N SER A 148 22.29 6.85 -34.39
CA SER A 148 21.54 7.85 -35.14
C SER A 148 22.35 9.11 -35.47
N GLY A 149 23.65 9.14 -35.16
CA GLY A 149 24.54 10.29 -35.40
C GLY A 149 24.39 11.43 -34.39
N VAL A 150 23.73 11.20 -33.26
CA VAL A 150 23.52 12.19 -32.18
C VAL A 150 24.49 11.89 -31.03
N SER A 151 25.79 12.16 -31.22
CA SER A 151 26.84 11.79 -30.27
C SER A 151 27.38 12.96 -29.41
N ALA A 152 27.15 14.22 -29.79
CA ALA A 152 27.69 15.40 -29.13
C ALA A 152 26.63 16.17 -28.29
N LEU A 153 25.88 15.46 -27.44
CA LEU A 153 24.85 16.07 -26.60
C LEU A 153 25.48 16.94 -25.50
N LYS A 154 25.08 18.22 -25.42
CA LYS A 154 25.45 19.09 -24.29
C LYS A 154 24.38 19.04 -23.21
N THR A 155 23.10 18.99 -23.61
CA THR A 155 21.96 19.00 -22.71
C THR A 155 20.96 17.91 -23.07
N CYS A 156 20.46 17.20 -22.06
CA CYS A 156 19.43 16.18 -22.24
C CYS A 156 18.41 16.31 -21.11
N VAL A 157 17.14 16.49 -21.48
CA VAL A 157 16.02 16.47 -20.52
C VAL A 157 15.48 15.06 -20.44
N VAL A 158 15.35 14.53 -19.23
CA VAL A 158 14.75 13.22 -18.99
C VAL A 158 13.41 13.43 -18.30
N ILE A 159 12.36 12.96 -18.97
CA ILE A 159 10.99 12.89 -18.44
C ILE A 159 10.76 11.44 -18.02
N GLN A 160 10.40 11.25 -16.75
CA GLN A 160 10.20 9.93 -16.16
C GLN A 160 9.17 10.05 -15.04
N ASP A 161 8.52 8.95 -14.70
CA ASP A 161 7.70 8.80 -13.49
C ASP A 161 8.35 9.52 -12.29
N PRO A 162 7.65 10.44 -11.60
CA PRO A 162 8.26 11.24 -10.54
C PRO A 162 8.89 10.41 -9.43
N THR A 163 8.37 9.21 -9.15
CA THR A 163 8.94 8.34 -8.10
C THR A 163 10.29 7.74 -8.49
N MET A 164 10.58 7.61 -9.79
CA MET A 164 11.79 6.96 -10.31
C MET A 164 12.73 7.94 -11.03
N ALA A 165 12.41 9.23 -11.03
CA ALA A 165 13.13 10.25 -11.80
C ALA A 165 14.60 10.37 -11.36
N LEU A 166 14.86 10.49 -10.05
CA LEU A 166 16.22 10.59 -9.51
C LEU A 166 17.09 9.39 -9.89
N ARG A 167 16.58 8.17 -9.70
CA ARG A 167 17.32 6.96 -10.07
C ARG A 167 17.61 6.90 -11.57
N THR A 168 16.65 7.33 -12.38
CA THR A 168 16.82 7.35 -13.85
C THR A 168 17.88 8.36 -14.28
N ILE A 169 17.90 9.56 -13.69
CA ILE A 169 18.98 10.54 -13.92
C ILE A 169 20.34 9.96 -13.55
N ALA A 170 20.46 9.35 -12.37
CA ALA A 170 21.71 8.72 -11.94
C ALA A 170 22.14 7.54 -12.85
N SER A 171 21.17 6.80 -13.43
CA SER A 171 21.43 5.80 -14.47
C SER A 171 21.94 6.42 -15.78
N PHE A 172 21.41 7.56 -16.20
CA PHE A 172 21.91 8.28 -17.39
C PHE A 172 23.32 8.84 -17.17
N GLU A 173 23.58 9.45 -16.01
CA GLU A 173 24.92 9.91 -15.67
C GLU A 173 25.94 8.75 -15.65
N LYS A 174 25.53 7.59 -15.10
CA LYS A 174 26.32 6.36 -15.09
C LYS A 174 26.57 5.85 -16.52
N ALA A 175 25.55 5.84 -17.36
CA ALA A 175 25.64 5.36 -18.74
C ALA A 175 26.54 6.21 -19.63
N TYR A 176 26.95 7.41 -19.21
CA TYR A 176 27.87 8.30 -19.93
C TYR A 176 29.17 8.54 -19.14
N GLU A 177 29.49 7.70 -18.16
CA GLU A 177 30.65 7.91 -17.27
C GLU A 177 32.00 7.81 -17.98
N ASP A 178 32.06 7.08 -19.09
CA ASP A 178 33.23 6.84 -19.95
C ASP A 178 33.59 8.04 -20.84
N LEU A 179 32.74 9.06 -20.95
CA LEU A 179 33.06 10.26 -21.72
C LEU A 179 33.78 11.32 -20.89
N ASP A 180 34.80 11.94 -21.48
CA ASP A 180 35.52 13.08 -20.89
C ASP A 180 34.61 14.31 -20.71
N THR A 181 33.76 14.58 -21.71
CA THR A 181 32.75 15.65 -21.66
C THR A 181 31.35 15.04 -21.64
N ARG A 182 30.72 15.04 -20.46
CA ARG A 182 29.42 14.39 -20.25
C ARG A 182 28.26 15.35 -20.55
N PRO A 183 27.15 14.87 -21.13
CA PRO A 183 25.94 15.67 -21.26
C PRO A 183 25.39 16.08 -19.88
N LYS A 184 24.83 17.28 -19.79
CA LYS A 184 24.08 17.69 -18.60
C LYS A 184 22.68 17.09 -18.66
N PHE A 185 22.40 16.13 -17.78
CA PHE A 185 21.07 15.54 -17.62
C PHE A 185 20.21 16.40 -16.67
N LEU A 186 18.99 16.72 -17.12
CA LEU A 186 18.02 17.54 -16.40
C LEU A 186 16.75 16.73 -16.17
N SER A 187 16.31 16.61 -14.92
CA SER A 187 15.04 15.97 -14.58
C SER A 187 13.88 16.92 -14.86
N CYS A 188 12.86 16.43 -15.57
CA CYS A 188 11.59 17.13 -15.74
C CYS A 188 10.42 16.14 -15.55
N PRO A 189 10.00 15.89 -14.29
CA PRO A 189 8.89 14.98 -14.01
C PRO A 189 7.52 15.58 -14.36
N LEU A 190 7.46 16.84 -14.79
CA LEU A 190 6.26 17.64 -15.15
C LEU A 190 5.30 17.94 -14.00
N PHE A 191 5.29 17.14 -12.94
CA PHE A 191 4.61 17.41 -11.69
C PHE A 191 5.33 16.70 -10.53
N ILE A 192 5.06 17.14 -9.31
CA ILE A 192 5.54 16.47 -8.10
C ILE A 192 4.31 15.94 -7.35
N PRO A 193 4.24 14.63 -7.06
CA PRO A 193 3.13 14.08 -6.32
C PRO A 193 3.10 14.64 -4.90
N GLN A 194 1.94 15.12 -4.49
CA GLN A 194 1.68 15.61 -3.14
C GLN A 194 0.46 14.92 -2.56
N VAL A 195 0.48 14.71 -1.25
CA VAL A 195 -0.61 14.14 -0.46
C VAL A 195 -0.94 15.07 0.70
N ARG A 196 -2.20 15.04 1.13
CA ARG A 196 -2.68 15.78 2.30
C ARG A 196 -3.62 14.93 3.12
N LEU A 197 -3.72 15.26 4.41
CA LEU A 197 -4.74 14.69 5.28
C LEU A 197 -6.09 15.35 4.98
N VAL A 198 -7.10 14.53 4.66
CA VAL A 198 -8.50 14.92 4.52
C VAL A 198 -9.33 14.04 5.46
N GLY A 199 -9.83 14.65 6.54
CA GLY A 199 -10.48 13.89 7.62
C GLY A 199 -9.49 12.92 8.28
N SER A 200 -9.73 11.62 8.11
CA SER A 200 -8.88 10.53 8.63
C SER A 200 -8.15 9.74 7.52
N LYS A 201 -8.07 10.28 6.31
CA LYS A 201 -7.42 9.61 5.16
C LYS A 201 -6.41 10.52 4.48
N LEU A 202 -5.37 9.92 3.93
CA LEU A 202 -4.43 10.59 3.04
C LEU A 202 -5.00 10.57 1.62
N GLU A 203 -5.02 11.71 0.96
CA GLU A 203 -5.47 11.85 -0.42
C GLU A 203 -4.48 12.69 -1.22
N TYR A 204 -4.42 12.46 -2.54
CA TYR A 204 -3.61 13.29 -3.44
C TYR A 204 -4.07 14.74 -3.40
N ALA A 205 -3.11 15.65 -3.29
CA ALA A 205 -3.29 17.10 -3.28
C ALA A 205 -2.94 17.77 -4.62
N VAL A 206 -2.47 16.98 -5.60
CA VAL A 206 -2.12 17.47 -6.96
C VAL A 206 -3.39 17.83 -7.73
N THR A 207 -3.36 18.96 -8.43
CA THR A 207 -4.53 19.50 -9.17
C THR A 207 -4.36 19.43 -10.69
N GLU A 208 -3.11 19.41 -11.14
CA GLU A 208 -2.67 19.43 -12.53
C GLU A 208 -2.95 18.10 -13.23
N VAL A 209 -2.89 17.00 -12.47
CA VAL A 209 -3.09 15.64 -12.98
C VAL A 209 -4.42 15.08 -12.45
N PRO A 210 -5.32 14.61 -13.32
CA PRO A 210 -6.55 13.96 -12.87
C PRO A 210 -6.26 12.75 -11.98
N ARG A 211 -6.95 12.62 -10.84
CA ARG A 211 -6.75 11.52 -9.87
C ARG A 211 -6.80 10.13 -10.50
N LYS A 212 -7.60 9.91 -11.55
CA LYS A 212 -7.71 8.63 -12.26
C LYS A 212 -6.47 8.26 -13.09
N GLN A 213 -5.58 9.22 -13.35
CA GLN A 213 -4.31 9.01 -14.06
C GLN A 213 -3.12 8.85 -13.10
N LEU A 214 -3.31 9.19 -11.82
CA LEU A 214 -2.33 8.92 -10.78
C LEU A 214 -2.35 7.44 -10.38
N TRP A 215 -1.31 7.02 -9.69
CA TRP A 215 -1.25 5.68 -9.12
C TRP A 215 -2.37 5.47 -8.09
N GLU A 216 -2.75 4.21 -7.89
CA GLU A 216 -3.40 3.82 -6.64
C GLU A 216 -2.45 4.11 -5.47
N PHE A 217 -3.01 4.54 -4.33
CA PHE A 217 -2.20 5.09 -3.24
C PHE A 217 -1.21 4.06 -2.67
N GLU A 218 -1.61 2.79 -2.56
CA GLU A 218 -0.74 1.69 -2.14
C GLU A 218 0.45 1.53 -3.09
N ARG A 219 0.20 1.59 -4.41
CA ARG A 219 1.25 1.45 -5.40
C ARG A 219 2.23 2.63 -5.36
N PHE A 220 1.72 3.84 -5.15
CA PHE A 220 2.57 5.01 -4.95
C PHE A 220 3.48 4.86 -3.74
N MET A 221 2.95 4.38 -2.61
CA MET A 221 3.76 4.12 -1.42
C MET A 221 4.81 3.03 -1.64
N GLU A 222 4.47 1.94 -2.34
CA GLU A 222 5.44 0.91 -2.72
C GLU A 222 6.60 1.48 -3.55
N LEU A 223 6.29 2.33 -4.53
CA LEU A 223 7.31 2.97 -5.37
C LEU A 223 8.19 3.91 -4.55
N VAL A 224 7.57 4.85 -3.82
CA VAL A 224 8.31 5.84 -3.02
C VAL A 224 9.21 5.19 -1.97
N LEU A 225 8.71 4.18 -1.24
CA LEU A 225 9.51 3.49 -0.22
C LEU A 225 10.53 2.52 -0.83
N GLY A 226 10.26 1.95 -1.99
CA GLY A 226 11.17 1.03 -2.67
C GLY A 226 12.38 1.72 -3.32
N GLU A 227 12.29 3.02 -3.62
CA GLU A 227 13.34 3.75 -4.33
C GLU A 227 14.47 4.23 -3.41
N ILE A 228 14.19 4.63 -2.16
CA ILE A 228 15.22 5.11 -1.24
C ILE A 228 16.33 4.06 -1.01
N PRO A 229 16.04 2.78 -0.68
CA PRO A 229 17.10 1.77 -0.53
C PRO A 229 17.89 1.52 -1.81
N ARG A 230 17.27 1.65 -2.98
CA ARG A 230 17.96 1.51 -4.28
C ARG A 230 18.94 2.65 -4.50
N LEU A 231 18.60 3.86 -4.07
CA LEU A 231 19.45 5.05 -4.25
C LEU A 231 20.64 5.10 -3.29
N ARG A 232 20.63 4.34 -2.19
CA ARG A 232 21.74 4.32 -1.24
C ARG A 232 23.03 3.86 -1.91
N ASP A 233 24.13 4.42 -1.43
CA ASP A 233 25.48 4.03 -1.83
C ASP A 233 26.16 3.23 -0.72
N ASP A 234 25.56 2.08 -0.42
CA ASP A 234 26.01 1.08 0.54
C ASP A 234 26.06 -0.30 -0.14
N GLY A 235 26.38 -1.37 0.62
CA GLY A 235 26.53 -2.72 0.06
C GLY A 235 25.27 -3.32 -0.60
N GLU A 236 24.08 -2.79 -0.31
CA GLU A 236 22.79 -3.31 -0.82
C GLU A 236 22.17 -2.41 -1.90
N GLY A 237 22.54 -1.13 -1.90
CA GLY A 237 22.06 -0.10 -2.82
C GLY A 237 22.65 -0.20 -4.23
N TYR A 238 22.20 0.69 -5.13
CA TYR A 238 22.61 0.67 -6.54
C TYR A 238 23.83 1.54 -6.82
N GLY A 239 24.29 2.31 -5.83
CA GLY A 239 25.48 3.14 -5.95
C GLY A 239 26.78 2.34 -6.15
N PRO A 240 27.91 3.04 -6.36
CA PRO A 240 29.23 2.44 -6.56
C PRO A 240 29.70 1.45 -5.48
N ASN A 241 29.33 1.65 -4.22
CA ASN A 241 29.68 0.76 -3.10
C ASN A 241 28.76 -0.47 -2.97
N GLY A 242 27.73 -0.55 -3.80
CA GLY A 242 26.78 -1.67 -3.85
C GLY A 242 26.81 -2.34 -5.21
N LYS A 243 25.69 -2.28 -5.94
CA LYS A 243 25.53 -2.93 -7.25
C LYS A 243 26.19 -2.18 -8.41
N GLY A 244 26.60 -0.93 -8.22
CA GLY A 244 27.25 -0.11 -9.25
C GLY A 244 26.39 0.19 -10.48
N PHE A 245 25.06 0.18 -10.36
CA PHE A 245 24.13 0.45 -11.45
C PHE A 245 23.86 1.94 -11.68
N ILE A 246 24.13 2.79 -10.69
CA ILE A 246 23.96 4.25 -10.76
C ILE A 246 25.19 4.96 -10.21
N THR A 247 25.30 6.27 -10.49
CA THR A 247 26.25 7.15 -9.82
C THR A 247 25.91 7.30 -8.34
N HIS A 248 26.87 7.77 -7.53
CA HIS A 248 26.62 8.09 -6.12
C HIS A 248 25.49 9.12 -6.00
N VAL A 249 24.52 8.83 -5.13
CA VAL A 249 23.43 9.75 -4.78
C VAL A 249 23.51 10.06 -3.29
N SER A 250 23.66 11.35 -2.96
CA SER A 250 23.67 11.80 -1.57
C SER A 250 22.23 11.96 -1.07
N ILE A 251 21.81 11.08 -0.15
CA ILE A 251 20.47 11.13 0.46
C ILE A 251 20.55 11.97 1.76
N PRO A 252 19.77 13.07 1.89
CA PRO A 252 19.74 13.86 3.11
C PRO A 252 19.22 13.05 4.31
N THR A 253 19.74 13.34 5.51
CA THR A 253 19.32 12.66 6.75
C THR A 253 17.83 12.78 7.01
N GLU A 254 17.21 13.93 6.71
CA GLU A 254 15.77 14.14 6.86
C GLU A 254 14.94 13.18 5.98
N VAL A 255 15.44 12.84 4.79
CA VAL A 255 14.80 11.87 3.88
C VAL A 255 14.94 10.46 4.44
N GLU A 256 16.11 10.11 4.97
CA GLU A 256 16.34 8.81 5.62
C GLU A 256 15.45 8.61 6.85
N ASP A 257 15.36 9.62 7.71
CA ASP A 257 14.52 9.58 8.91
C ASP A 257 13.04 9.44 8.55
N SER A 258 12.59 10.17 7.52
CA SER A 258 11.21 10.10 7.02
C SER A 258 10.91 8.74 6.39
N TRP A 259 11.85 8.18 5.63
CA TRP A 259 11.72 6.83 5.07
C TRP A 259 11.65 5.78 6.17
N ALA A 260 12.48 5.89 7.21
CA ALA A 260 12.47 4.98 8.34
C ALA A 260 11.13 5.02 9.08
N ARG A 261 10.58 6.22 9.36
CA ARG A 261 9.25 6.38 9.97
C ARG A 261 8.17 5.71 9.14
N LEU A 262 8.13 5.96 7.83
CA LEU A 262 7.13 5.37 6.93
C LEU A 262 7.29 3.85 6.77
N GLY A 263 8.53 3.34 6.76
CA GLY A 263 8.84 1.91 6.65
C GLY A 263 8.45 1.09 7.87
N THR A 264 8.44 1.70 9.07
CA THR A 264 8.08 0.99 10.31
C THR A 264 6.60 0.63 10.42
N VAL A 265 5.73 1.26 9.64
CA VAL A 265 4.27 1.03 9.69
C VAL A 265 3.91 -0.41 9.32
N GLY A 266 4.65 -1.04 8.39
CA GLY A 266 4.43 -2.44 8.02
C GLY A 266 4.68 -3.42 9.18
N LEU A 267 5.61 -3.10 10.08
CA LEU A 267 5.91 -3.96 11.23
C LEU A 267 4.74 -4.05 12.22
N THR A 268 3.84 -3.06 12.24
CA THR A 268 2.66 -3.10 13.10
C THR A 268 1.78 -4.33 12.84
N PHE A 269 1.77 -4.85 11.60
CA PHE A 269 1.01 -6.05 11.25
C PHE A 269 1.62 -7.37 11.75
N LEU A 270 2.89 -7.38 12.18
CA LEU A 270 3.53 -8.60 12.72
C LEU A 270 2.85 -9.03 14.02
N GLY A 271 2.43 -8.09 14.86
CA GLY A 271 1.70 -8.39 16.09
C GLY A 271 0.33 -9.02 15.78
N PHE A 272 -0.43 -8.43 14.86
CA PHE A 272 -1.72 -8.98 14.42
C PHE A 272 -1.58 -10.38 13.79
N GLY A 273 -0.60 -10.56 12.90
CA GLY A 273 -0.34 -11.84 12.24
C GLY A 273 0.11 -12.93 13.21
N GLY A 274 1.03 -12.60 14.12
CA GLY A 274 1.48 -13.51 15.18
C GLY A 274 0.35 -13.89 16.13
N GLY A 275 -0.49 -12.93 16.52
CA GLY A 275 -1.68 -13.15 17.32
C GLY A 275 -2.70 -14.08 16.65
N SER A 276 -2.93 -13.90 15.34
CA SER A 276 -3.86 -14.75 14.58
C SER A 276 -3.42 -16.21 14.53
N LEU A 277 -2.14 -16.47 14.26
CA LEU A 277 -1.59 -17.84 14.18
C LEU A 277 -1.57 -18.52 15.56
N SER A 278 -1.14 -17.80 16.59
CA SER A 278 -1.13 -18.31 17.96
C SER A 278 -2.55 -18.53 18.50
N GLY A 279 -3.49 -17.64 18.19
CA GLY A 279 -4.91 -17.78 18.54
C GLY A 279 -5.56 -19.01 17.94
N LEU A 280 -5.30 -19.30 16.65
CA LEU A 280 -5.77 -20.52 16.00
C LEU A 280 -5.21 -21.79 16.66
N ALA A 281 -3.90 -21.81 16.96
CA ALA A 281 -3.26 -22.94 17.62
C ALA A 281 -3.81 -23.15 19.05
N PHE A 282 -3.95 -22.07 19.82
CA PHE A 282 -4.53 -22.08 21.16
C PHE A 282 -5.96 -22.61 21.14
N PHE A 283 -6.81 -22.08 20.25
CA PHE A 283 -8.19 -22.51 20.11
C PHE A 283 -8.29 -23.99 19.72
N ALA A 284 -7.54 -24.44 18.73
CA ALA A 284 -7.56 -25.85 18.30
C ALA A 284 -7.23 -26.80 19.46
N TRP A 285 -6.14 -26.51 20.19
CA TRP A 285 -5.71 -27.32 21.33
C TRP A 285 -6.73 -27.33 22.47
N SER A 286 -7.21 -26.15 22.87
CA SER A 286 -8.10 -26.01 24.02
C SER A 286 -9.53 -26.46 23.71
N SER A 287 -10.02 -26.30 22.47
CA SER A 287 -11.33 -26.75 22.01
C SER A 287 -11.41 -28.26 22.04
N ASP A 288 -10.40 -28.95 21.51
CA ASP A 288 -10.30 -30.41 21.55
C ASP A 288 -10.28 -30.94 22.98
N TYR A 289 -9.57 -30.26 23.88
CA TYR A 289 -9.54 -30.63 25.30
C TYR A 289 -10.93 -30.49 25.95
N ILE A 290 -11.59 -29.34 25.77
CA ILE A 290 -12.86 -29.03 26.45
C ILE A 290 -14.02 -29.86 25.90
N ILE A 291 -14.09 -30.05 24.59
CA ILE A 291 -15.16 -30.82 23.93
C ILE A 291 -15.05 -32.30 24.23
N LYS A 292 -13.85 -32.83 24.45
CA LYS A 292 -13.67 -34.23 24.89
C LYS A 292 -13.96 -34.40 26.39
N LYS A 293 -13.61 -33.42 27.22
CA LYS A 293 -13.70 -33.53 28.69
C LYS A 293 -15.09 -33.25 29.25
N LYS A 294 -15.75 -32.15 28.84
CA LYS A 294 -17.01 -31.70 29.45
C LYS A 294 -18.20 -32.64 29.24
N PRO A 295 -18.42 -33.24 28.06
CA PRO A 295 -19.51 -34.21 27.88
C PRO A 295 -19.30 -35.45 28.75
N VAL A 296 -18.06 -35.93 28.87
CA VAL A 296 -17.71 -37.08 29.72
C VAL A 296 -17.96 -36.78 31.19
N GLU A 297 -17.55 -35.61 31.69
CA GLU A 297 -17.84 -35.20 33.08
C GLU A 297 -19.34 -35.07 33.34
N ALA A 298 -20.08 -34.48 32.39
CA ALA A 298 -21.54 -34.33 32.51
C ALA A 298 -22.26 -35.69 32.46
N ASP A 299 -21.79 -36.63 31.64
CA ASP A 299 -22.33 -37.98 31.57
C ASP A 299 -22.05 -38.79 32.82
N VAL A 300 -20.85 -38.67 33.42
CA VAL A 300 -20.53 -39.32 34.71
C VAL A 300 -21.49 -38.85 35.81
N ILE A 301 -21.77 -37.54 35.87
CA ILE A 301 -22.72 -36.97 36.84
C ILE A 301 -24.15 -37.42 36.54
N ALA A 302 -24.57 -37.43 35.28
CA ALA A 302 -25.91 -37.87 34.88
C ALA A 302 -26.14 -39.34 35.22
N VAL A 303 -25.17 -40.21 34.93
CA VAL A 303 -25.22 -41.65 35.26
C VAL A 303 -25.25 -41.85 36.78
N ALA A 304 -24.43 -41.13 37.54
CA ALA A 304 -24.45 -41.18 39.01
C ALA A 304 -25.80 -40.72 39.62
N ALA A 305 -26.54 -39.86 38.92
CA ALA A 305 -27.86 -39.37 39.30
C ALA A 305 -29.04 -40.17 38.69
N GLY A 306 -28.77 -41.23 37.91
CA GLY A 306 -29.80 -42.02 37.23
C GLY A 306 -30.52 -41.31 36.07
N LEU A 307 -29.92 -40.25 35.52
CA LEU A 307 -30.43 -39.46 34.41
C LEU A 307 -29.86 -39.96 33.06
N PRO A 308 -30.56 -39.76 31.93
CA PRO A 308 -30.02 -40.05 30.61
C PRO A 308 -28.76 -39.22 30.30
N SER A 309 -27.91 -39.72 29.40
CA SER A 309 -26.68 -39.05 28.97
C SER A 309 -26.94 -37.59 28.60
N ALA A 310 -26.13 -36.70 29.16
CA ALA A 310 -26.24 -35.26 28.99
C ALA A 310 -25.82 -34.79 27.59
N GLY A 311 -25.01 -35.60 26.88
CA GLY A 311 -24.60 -35.36 25.50
C GLY A 311 -23.79 -34.07 25.28
N MET A 312 -23.56 -33.74 24.00
CA MET A 312 -22.84 -32.52 23.61
C MET A 312 -23.78 -31.32 23.64
N LYS A 313 -23.49 -30.33 24.51
CA LYS A 313 -24.26 -29.09 24.60
C LYS A 313 -23.57 -27.94 23.87
N PRO A 314 -24.28 -27.10 23.10
CA PRO A 314 -23.71 -25.92 22.45
C PRO A 314 -22.98 -24.98 23.44
N GLY A 315 -23.47 -24.88 24.69
CA GLY A 315 -22.86 -24.05 25.74
C GLY A 315 -21.42 -24.47 26.13
N TYR A 316 -20.97 -25.68 25.79
CA TYR A 316 -19.57 -26.08 26.01
C TYR A 316 -18.60 -25.30 25.13
N ARG A 317 -19.02 -24.87 23.94
CA ARG A 317 -18.23 -23.98 23.04
C ARG A 317 -17.99 -22.61 23.67
N LEU A 318 -19.00 -22.07 24.36
CA LEU A 318 -18.93 -20.75 24.99
C LEU A 318 -18.05 -20.71 26.24
N SER A 319 -17.64 -21.86 26.78
CA SER A 319 -16.84 -21.91 28.02
C SER A 319 -15.45 -21.29 27.89
N MET A 320 -14.99 -21.14 26.65
CA MET A 320 -13.67 -20.58 26.30
C MET A 320 -13.69 -19.06 26.24
N LEU A 321 -14.88 -18.45 26.10
CA LEU A 321 -15.02 -16.99 26.02
C LEU A 321 -14.52 -16.25 27.26
N ILE A 322 -14.56 -16.87 28.45
CA ILE A 322 -14.20 -16.18 29.69
C ILE A 322 -12.71 -15.78 29.71
N PRO A 323 -11.74 -16.70 29.54
CA PRO A 323 -10.32 -16.32 29.49
C PRO A 323 -10.01 -15.40 28.30
N ASP A 324 -10.66 -15.62 27.15
CA ASP A 324 -10.36 -14.87 25.92
C ASP A 324 -10.76 -13.39 26.03
N VAL A 325 -11.91 -13.08 26.62
CA VAL A 325 -12.40 -11.69 26.73
C VAL A 325 -11.57 -10.87 27.73
N ILE A 326 -10.85 -11.50 28.66
CA ILE A 326 -9.94 -10.82 29.60
C ILE A 326 -8.65 -10.34 28.90
N LEU A 327 -8.23 -10.97 27.81
CA LEU A 327 -7.06 -10.54 27.05
C LEU A 327 -7.26 -9.18 26.38
N VAL A 328 -8.49 -8.82 26.03
CA VAL A 328 -8.84 -7.54 25.39
C VAL A 328 -8.47 -6.33 26.26
N PRO A 329 -8.92 -6.19 27.52
CA PRO A 329 -8.51 -5.07 28.37
C PRO A 329 -7.02 -5.09 28.71
N ILE A 330 -6.38 -6.27 28.78
CA ILE A 330 -4.92 -6.38 28.99
C ILE A 330 -4.17 -5.75 27.82
N ASP A 331 -4.52 -6.09 26.57
CA ASP A 331 -3.93 -5.46 25.39
C ASP A 331 -4.15 -3.96 25.40
N LEU A 332 -5.39 -3.49 25.54
CA LEU A 332 -5.72 -2.07 25.45
C LEU A 332 -4.92 -1.24 26.47
N LEU A 333 -4.77 -1.73 27.70
CA LEU A 333 -3.94 -1.07 28.70
C LEU A 333 -2.45 -1.09 28.32
N LEU A 334 -1.92 -2.25 27.92
CA LEU A 334 -0.52 -2.39 27.55
C LEU A 334 -0.18 -1.51 26.34
N TYR A 335 -0.98 -1.57 25.27
CA TYR A 335 -0.84 -0.76 24.07
C TYR A 335 -0.93 0.74 24.39
N GLY A 336 -1.98 1.16 25.09
CA GLY A 336 -2.26 2.57 25.34
C GLY A 336 -1.15 3.29 26.09
N TRP A 337 -0.64 2.67 27.16
CA TRP A 337 0.40 3.27 27.98
C TRP A 337 1.79 3.16 27.36
N THR A 338 2.12 2.03 26.71
CA THR A 338 3.41 1.89 26.02
C THR A 338 3.52 2.84 24.83
N ALA A 339 2.43 3.05 24.09
CA ALA A 339 2.37 4.06 23.03
C ALA A 339 2.50 5.49 23.58
N LYS A 340 1.82 5.81 24.69
CA LYS A 340 1.87 7.16 25.30
C LYS A 340 3.25 7.53 25.82
N PHE A 341 4.00 6.58 26.38
CA PHE A 341 5.35 6.82 26.91
C PHE A 341 6.47 6.62 25.87
N HIS A 342 6.12 6.42 24.59
CA HIS A 342 7.08 6.17 23.51
C HIS A 342 8.07 5.04 23.87
N VAL A 343 7.56 3.98 24.52
CA VAL A 343 8.33 2.78 24.84
C VAL A 343 8.79 2.13 23.54
N HIS A 344 9.91 1.41 23.57
CA HIS A 344 10.49 0.73 22.40
C HIS A 344 9.39 0.08 21.53
N TRP A 345 9.36 0.42 20.25
CA TRP A 345 8.26 0.14 19.29
C TRP A 345 7.82 -1.33 19.26
N MET A 346 8.70 -2.28 19.58
CA MET A 346 8.37 -3.70 19.68
C MET A 346 7.32 -4.00 20.76
N VAL A 347 7.32 -3.28 21.88
CA VAL A 347 6.44 -3.53 23.02
C VAL A 347 4.96 -3.30 22.68
N PRO A 348 4.53 -2.15 22.11
CA PRO A 348 3.14 -1.99 21.68
C PRO A 348 2.77 -2.95 20.53
N ILE A 349 3.70 -3.36 19.67
CA ILE A 349 3.40 -4.37 18.64
C ILE A 349 3.15 -5.74 19.28
N MET A 350 3.98 -6.14 20.24
CA MET A 350 3.77 -7.38 20.99
C MET A 350 2.43 -7.38 21.73
N SER A 351 1.95 -6.23 22.22
CA SER A 351 0.63 -6.17 22.86
C SER A 351 -0.49 -6.55 21.88
N THR A 352 -0.43 -6.06 20.63
CA THR A 352 -1.46 -6.35 19.60
C THR A 352 -1.62 -7.84 19.26
N THR A 353 -0.68 -8.69 19.70
CA THR A 353 -0.86 -10.15 19.62
C THR A 353 -2.01 -10.63 20.52
N PHE A 354 -2.16 -10.07 21.72
CA PHE A 354 -3.17 -10.49 22.69
C PHE A 354 -4.60 -10.19 22.22
N ILE A 355 -4.82 -9.03 21.60
CA ILE A 355 -6.15 -8.69 21.07
C ILE A 355 -6.53 -9.58 19.89
N GLU A 356 -5.59 -9.98 19.04
CA GLU A 356 -5.90 -10.92 17.95
C GLU A 356 -6.12 -12.35 18.43
N ILE A 357 -5.38 -12.82 19.45
CA ILE A 357 -5.69 -14.10 20.10
C ILE A 357 -7.13 -14.09 20.61
N ALA A 358 -7.52 -13.04 21.34
CA ALA A 358 -8.87 -12.88 21.85
C ALA A 358 -9.92 -12.82 20.73
N ASN A 359 -9.67 -12.02 19.69
CA ASN A 359 -10.57 -11.82 18.56
C ASN A 359 -10.83 -13.14 17.79
N MET A 360 -9.77 -13.90 17.49
CA MET A 360 -9.90 -15.20 16.82
C MET A 360 -10.68 -16.19 17.68
N ALA A 361 -10.34 -16.32 18.96
CA ALA A 361 -10.99 -17.28 19.84
C ALA A 361 -12.48 -16.95 20.05
N VAL A 362 -12.82 -15.68 20.29
CA VAL A 362 -14.22 -15.21 20.38
C VAL A 362 -14.97 -15.48 19.08
N PHE A 363 -14.36 -15.16 17.93
CA PHE A 363 -15.00 -15.33 16.63
C PHE A 363 -15.35 -16.80 16.36
N ILE A 364 -14.43 -17.72 16.63
CA ILE A 364 -14.65 -19.16 16.41
C ILE A 364 -15.65 -19.71 17.44
N CYS A 365 -15.53 -19.34 18.72
CA CYS A 365 -16.46 -19.76 19.77
C CYS A 365 -17.91 -19.38 19.45
N VAL A 366 -18.14 -18.11 19.12
CA VAL A 366 -19.48 -17.60 18.82
C VAL A 366 -20.02 -18.22 17.53
N SER A 367 -19.19 -18.34 16.49
CA SER A 367 -19.63 -18.92 15.21
C SER A 367 -20.02 -20.39 15.35
N THR A 368 -19.20 -21.19 16.04
CA THR A 368 -19.50 -22.61 16.30
C THR A 368 -20.71 -22.77 17.22
N TYR A 369 -20.86 -21.93 18.25
CA TYR A 369 -22.05 -21.91 19.09
C TYR A 369 -23.32 -21.61 18.31
N LEU A 370 -23.31 -20.61 17.41
CA LEU A 370 -24.49 -20.27 16.60
C LEU A 370 -24.88 -21.42 15.65
N ILE A 371 -23.90 -22.12 15.08
CA ILE A 371 -24.16 -23.31 14.26
C ILE A 371 -24.82 -24.41 15.10
N ASP A 372 -24.25 -24.73 16.26
CA ASP A 372 -24.75 -25.79 17.14
C ASP A 372 -26.11 -25.42 17.79
N ALA A 373 -26.38 -24.12 17.99
CA ALA A 373 -27.60 -23.63 18.63
C ALA A 373 -28.79 -23.48 17.66
N PHE A 374 -28.55 -23.07 16.41
CA PHE A 374 -29.59 -22.78 15.43
C PHE A 374 -29.71 -23.80 14.30
N THR A 375 -28.77 -24.75 14.17
CA THR A 375 -28.76 -25.89 13.22
C THR A 375 -29.34 -25.58 11.83
N VAL A 376 -30.66 -25.72 11.63
CA VAL A 376 -31.38 -25.44 10.37
C VAL A 376 -31.28 -23.97 9.95
N TYR A 377 -31.31 -23.04 10.90
CA TYR A 377 -31.21 -21.59 10.67
C TYR A 377 -29.79 -21.04 10.89
N ALA A 378 -28.78 -21.91 10.97
CA ALA A 378 -27.39 -21.50 11.24
C ALA A 378 -26.88 -20.44 10.26
N ALA A 379 -27.19 -20.56 8.97
CA ALA A 379 -26.77 -19.59 7.95
C ALA A 379 -27.34 -18.18 8.22
N SER A 380 -28.63 -18.10 8.60
CA SER A 380 -29.30 -16.83 8.92
C SER A 380 -28.74 -16.22 10.22
N ALA A 381 -28.48 -17.06 11.23
CA ALA A 381 -27.88 -16.63 12.50
C ALA A 381 -26.46 -16.05 12.28
N LEU A 382 -25.63 -16.70 11.46
CA LEU A 382 -24.29 -16.22 11.12
C LEU A 382 -24.31 -14.93 10.29
N ALA A 383 -25.25 -14.81 9.34
CA ALA A 383 -25.45 -13.60 8.57
C ALA A 383 -25.84 -12.42 9.47
N THR A 384 -26.78 -12.63 10.39
CA THR A 384 -27.22 -11.61 11.37
C THR A 384 -26.06 -11.19 12.27
N ASN A 385 -25.30 -12.14 12.81
CA ASN A 385 -24.11 -11.86 13.61
C ASN A 385 -23.09 -11.00 12.85
N THR A 386 -22.88 -11.30 11.56
CA THR A 386 -21.99 -10.54 10.69
C THR A 386 -22.48 -9.10 10.51
N VAL A 387 -23.76 -8.89 10.21
CA VAL A 387 -24.35 -7.55 10.04
C VAL A 387 -24.20 -6.71 11.31
N VAL A 388 -24.57 -7.25 12.47
CA VAL A 388 -24.48 -6.54 13.76
C VAL A 388 -23.03 -6.11 14.03
N ARG A 389 -22.07 -7.03 13.84
CA ARG A 389 -20.65 -6.72 14.01
C ARG A 389 -20.18 -5.66 13.02
N SER A 390 -20.52 -5.77 11.74
CA SER A 390 -20.12 -4.80 10.72
C SER A 390 -20.66 -3.40 11.01
N VAL A 391 -21.91 -3.28 11.46
CA VAL A 391 -22.49 -1.99 11.87
C VAL A 391 -21.74 -1.41 13.07
N ALA A 392 -21.49 -2.22 14.11
CA ALA A 392 -20.72 -1.78 15.28
C ALA A 392 -19.30 -1.32 14.89
N SER A 393 -18.61 -2.10 14.05
CA SER A 393 -17.27 -1.76 13.53
C SER A 393 -17.26 -0.51 12.64
N ALA A 394 -18.36 -0.18 11.97
CA ALA A 394 -18.47 1.03 11.16
C ALA A 394 -18.72 2.29 12.01
N VAL A 395 -19.53 2.17 13.07
CA VAL A 395 -19.96 3.32 13.88
C VAL A 395 -18.94 3.68 14.96
N LEU A 396 -18.34 2.70 15.64
CA LEU A 396 -17.47 2.93 16.80
C LEU A 396 -16.21 3.78 16.46
N PRO A 397 -15.52 3.58 15.31
CA PRO A 397 -14.38 4.41 14.93
C PRO A 397 -14.71 5.90 14.71
N LEU A 398 -15.97 6.26 14.42
CA LEU A 398 -16.38 7.66 14.22
C LEU A 398 -16.20 8.50 15.49
N ALA A 399 -16.28 7.88 16.67
CA ALA A 399 -16.02 8.54 17.95
C ALA A 399 -14.53 8.53 18.35
N GLY A 400 -13.73 7.65 17.74
CA GLY A 400 -12.34 7.39 18.15
C GLY A 400 -11.44 8.62 18.07
N GLN A 401 -11.47 9.38 16.97
CA GLN A 401 -10.60 10.54 16.82
C GLN A 401 -10.87 11.62 17.86
N LYS A 402 -12.16 11.92 18.13
CA LYS A 402 -12.55 12.90 19.14
C LYS A 402 -12.12 12.46 20.55
N MET A 403 -12.29 11.17 20.85
CA MET A 403 -11.86 10.57 22.12
C MET A 403 -10.34 10.68 22.30
N TYR A 404 -9.54 10.28 21.31
CA TYR A 404 -8.08 10.34 21.40
C TYR A 404 -7.54 11.77 21.44
N ASN A 405 -8.18 12.72 20.75
CA ASN A 405 -7.81 14.13 20.83
C ASN A 405 -8.05 14.71 22.23
N ALA A 406 -9.09 14.25 22.94
CA ALA A 406 -9.43 14.73 24.28
C ALA A 406 -8.64 14.03 25.41
N LEU A 407 -8.41 12.72 25.30
CA LEU A 407 -7.84 11.89 26.38
C LEU A 407 -6.38 11.46 26.12
N GLY A 408 -5.90 11.58 24.88
CA GLY A 408 -4.64 10.99 24.44
C GLY A 408 -4.69 9.45 24.37
N LEU A 409 -3.59 8.84 23.91
CA LEU A 409 -3.53 7.40 23.66
C LEU A 409 -3.67 6.54 24.93
N GLY A 410 -3.03 6.94 26.05
CA GLY A 410 -3.07 6.17 27.30
C GLY A 410 -4.46 6.11 27.93
N TRP A 411 -5.05 7.28 28.24
CA TRP A 411 -6.38 7.33 28.87
C TRP A 411 -7.49 6.95 27.89
N GLY A 412 -7.35 7.25 26.60
CA GLY A 412 -8.28 6.80 25.56
C GLY A 412 -8.40 5.28 25.51
N ASN A 413 -7.27 4.56 25.48
CA ASN A 413 -7.29 3.09 25.53
C ASN A 413 -7.70 2.54 26.90
N SER A 414 -7.38 3.23 28.00
CA SER A 414 -7.84 2.83 29.34
C SER A 414 -9.38 2.89 29.45
N LEU A 415 -10.01 3.91 28.87
CA LEU A 415 -11.47 4.00 28.78
C LEU A 415 -12.05 2.79 28.02
N LEU A 416 -11.49 2.45 26.86
CA LEU A 416 -11.90 1.28 26.09
C LEU A 416 -11.69 -0.02 26.88
N ALA A 417 -10.58 -0.14 27.62
CA ALA A 417 -10.30 -1.29 28.48
C ALA A 417 -11.34 -1.44 29.59
N PHE A 418 -11.76 -0.34 30.22
CA PHE A 418 -12.82 -0.38 31.24
C PHE A 418 -14.18 -0.76 30.65
N ILE A 419 -14.50 -0.28 29.45
CA ILE A 419 -15.70 -0.70 28.73
C ILE A 419 -15.64 -2.21 28.42
N ALA A 420 -14.52 -2.70 27.89
CA ALA A 420 -14.33 -4.12 27.61
C ALA A 420 -14.47 -4.97 28.89
N LEU A 421 -13.87 -4.52 29.99
CA LEU A 421 -13.97 -5.18 31.29
C LEU A 421 -15.41 -5.22 31.81
N ALA A 422 -16.19 -4.15 31.61
CA ALA A 422 -17.61 -4.10 31.98
C ALA A 422 -18.47 -5.08 31.18
N LEU A 423 -18.01 -5.53 30.01
CA LEU A 423 -18.70 -6.53 29.17
C LEU A 423 -18.33 -7.98 29.53
N VAL A 424 -17.22 -8.23 30.27
CA VAL A 424 -16.80 -9.57 30.71
C VAL A 424 -17.92 -10.36 31.43
N PRO A 425 -18.71 -9.76 32.35
CA PRO A 425 -19.79 -10.48 33.03
C PRO A 425 -20.87 -11.02 32.08
N ILE A 426 -21.03 -10.46 30.88
CA ILE A 426 -22.03 -10.91 29.90
C ILE A 426 -21.73 -12.35 29.47
N SER A 427 -20.45 -12.71 29.27
CA SER A 427 -20.04 -14.08 28.94
C SER A 427 -20.47 -15.09 30.00
N TRP A 428 -20.36 -14.72 31.27
CA TRP A 428 -20.82 -15.54 32.40
C TRP A 428 -22.34 -15.67 32.44
N ILE A 429 -23.06 -14.58 32.21
CA ILE A 429 -24.53 -14.56 32.16
C ILE A 429 -25.02 -15.48 31.03
N LEU A 430 -24.41 -15.43 29.85
CA LEU A 430 -24.76 -16.28 28.72
C LEU A 430 -24.53 -17.77 29.02
N LEU A 431 -23.43 -18.12 29.70
CA LEU A 431 -23.17 -19.49 30.12
C LEU A 431 -24.19 -20.01 31.14
N LYS A 432 -24.59 -19.17 32.09
CA LYS A 432 -25.52 -19.57 33.17
C LYS A 432 -26.98 -19.61 32.71
N TYR A 433 -27.41 -18.64 31.91
CA TYR A 433 -28.82 -18.46 31.55
C TYR A 433 -29.15 -18.86 30.10
N GLY A 434 -28.14 -19.18 29.27
CA GLY A 434 -28.35 -19.56 27.87
C GLY A 434 -29.14 -20.85 27.69
N GLU A 435 -28.89 -21.88 28.51
CA GLU A 435 -29.62 -23.15 28.42
C GLU A 435 -31.10 -23.02 28.83
N PRO A 436 -31.46 -22.39 29.98
CA PRO A 436 -32.85 -22.14 30.34
C PRO A 436 -33.63 -21.30 29.31
N LEU A 437 -33.02 -20.25 28.77
CA LEU A 437 -33.67 -19.38 27.77
C LEU A 437 -33.99 -20.14 26.48
N ARG A 438 -33.08 -21.00 26.04
CA ARG A 438 -33.25 -21.77 24.80
C ARG A 438 -34.30 -22.88 24.92
N LYS A 439 -34.48 -23.46 26.12
CA LYS A 439 -35.59 -24.38 26.41
C LYS A 439 -36.94 -23.67 26.56
N ARG A 440 -36.94 -22.40 26.95
CA ARG A 440 -38.17 -21.59 27.10
C ARG A 440 -38.70 -21.06 25.77
N PHE A 441 -37.81 -20.83 24.81
CA PHE A 441 -38.13 -20.33 23.46
C PHE A 441 -37.58 -21.30 22.40
N GLU A 442 -38.13 -22.52 22.37
CA GLU A 442 -37.74 -23.50 21.36
C GLU A 442 -38.16 -23.04 19.96
N ILE A 443 -37.21 -23.06 19.03
CA ILE A 443 -37.47 -22.81 17.62
C ILE A 443 -37.93 -24.15 17.04
N ASN A 444 -39.22 -24.24 16.70
CA ASN A 444 -39.77 -25.42 16.04
C ASN A 444 -39.07 -25.61 14.69
N ASN A 445 -38.22 -26.62 14.61
CA ASN A 445 -37.67 -27.08 13.34
C ASN A 445 -38.78 -27.84 12.60
N PRO A 446 -39.09 -27.48 11.35
CA PRO A 446 -40.10 -28.18 10.55
C PRO A 446 -39.71 -29.62 10.22
#